data_AF-A0A924B811-F1
#
_entry.id   AF-A0A924B811-F1
#
_cell.length_a   1.000
_cell.length_b   1.000
_cell.length_c   1.000
_cell.angle_alpha   90.00
_cell.angle_beta   90.00
_cell.angle_gamma   90.00
#
_symmetry.space_group_name_H-M   'P 1'
#
loop_
_entity.id
_entity.type
_entity.pdbx_description
1 polymer ?
#
loop_
_entity_poly.entity_id
_entity_poly.type
_entity_poly.pdbx_seq_one_letter_code
_entity_poly.pdbx_strand_id
1 'polypeptide(L)'
;MNNKGQAVVEAMIFAGLAIFFSIKLVQFGLDIRYEILFDDLIERTLICHFQKQTNCASLLREKLTDLHFTNIQISEASDEKTTRLTLSVTTRIKTVFNRESEMTLDLSP
;
A
#
# COMPACT_ATOMS: atom_id res chain seq x y z
N MET A 1 -32.06 31.66 25.71
CA MET A 1 -30.71 31.13 25.38
C MET A 1 -29.88 32.26 24.79
N ASN A 2 -28.64 32.44 25.24
CA ASN A 2 -27.78 33.54 24.81
C ASN A 2 -27.08 33.16 23.49
N ASN A 3 -27.47 33.82 22.38
CA ASN A 3 -27.03 33.51 21.01
C ASN A 3 -25.50 33.44 20.85
N LYS A 4 -24.74 34.15 21.70
CA LYS A 4 -23.26 34.10 21.71
C LYS A 4 -22.70 32.76 22.19
N GLY A 5 -23.35 32.11 23.14
CA GLY A 5 -22.90 30.80 23.65
C GLY A 5 -23.16 29.67 22.65
N GLN A 6 -24.27 29.75 21.91
CA GLN A 6 -24.61 28.79 20.87
C GLN A 6 -23.64 28.84 19.69
N ALA A 7 -23.29 30.04 19.21
CA ALA A 7 -22.33 30.21 18.12
C ALA A 7 -20.93 29.69 18.46
N VAL A 8 -20.49 29.82 19.72
CA VAL A 8 -19.19 29.29 20.16
C VAL A 8 -19.17 27.76 20.17
N VAL A 9 -20.24 27.13 20.67
CA VAL A 9 -20.35 25.66 20.67
C VAL A 9 -20.41 25.13 19.24
N GLU A 10 -21.17 25.77 18.37
CA GLU A 10 -21.29 25.40 16.96
C GLU A 10 -19.94 25.53 16.23
N ALA A 11 -19.20 26.62 16.45
CA ALA A 11 -17.86 26.80 15.91
C ALA A 11 -16.87 25.72 16.39
N MET A 12 -16.94 25.30 17.66
CA MET A 12 -16.11 24.22 18.18
C MET A 12 -16.43 22.88 17.52
N ILE A 13 -17.72 22.58 17.29
CA ILE A 13 -18.14 21.35 16.59
C ILE A 13 -17.63 21.35 15.15
N PHE A 14 -17.81 22.46 14.41
CA PHE A 14 -17.32 22.58 13.05
C PHE A 14 -15.79 22.48 12.95
N ALA A 15 -15.06 23.11 13.88
CA ALA A 15 -13.60 23.00 13.93
C ALA A 15 -13.16 21.56 14.20
N GLY A 16 -13.81 20.86 15.13
CA GLY A 16 -13.53 19.45 15.42
C GLY A 16 -13.77 18.55 14.20
N LEU A 17 -14.90 18.74 13.50
CA LEU A 17 -15.20 18.02 12.26
C LEU A 17 -14.17 18.31 11.17
N ALA A 18 -13.78 19.58 10.97
CA ALA A 18 -12.80 19.96 9.97
C ALA A 18 -11.43 19.29 10.21
N ILE A 19 -10.97 19.23 11.47
CA ILE A 19 -9.74 18.53 11.85
C ILE A 19 -9.87 17.03 11.56
N PHE A 20 -10.97 16.41 11.95
CA PHE A 20 -11.22 15.00 11.71
C PHE A 20 -11.20 14.65 10.22
N PHE A 21 -11.90 15.43 9.39
CA PHE A 21 -11.88 15.27 7.93
C PHE A 21 -10.49 15.47 7.34
N SER A 22 -9.74 16.46 7.82
CA SER A 22 -8.37 16.71 7.36
C SER A 22 -7.46 15.51 7.64
N ILE A 23 -7.55 14.93 8.85
CA ILE A 23 -6.79 13.72 9.21
C ILE A 23 -7.19 12.55 8.29
N LYS A 24 -8.49 12.37 8.02
CA LYS A 24 -8.97 11.30 7.14
C LYS A 24 -8.50 11.45 5.70
N LEU A 25 -8.49 12.68 5.17
CA LEU A 25 -7.95 12.96 3.83
C LEU A 25 -6.46 12.66 3.74
N VAL A 26 -5.67 13.01 4.75
CA VAL A 26 -4.24 12.69 4.79
C VAL A 26 -4.02 11.17 4.87
N GLN A 27 -4.80 10.46 5.69
CA GLN A 27 -4.75 8.99 5.74
C GLN A 27 -5.05 8.37 4.37
N PHE A 28 -6.13 8.81 3.73
CA PHE A 28 -6.52 8.33 2.41
C PHE A 28 -5.44 8.59 1.33
N GLY A 29 -4.84 9.80 1.34
CA GLY A 29 -3.77 10.14 0.41
C GLY A 29 -2.50 9.29 0.61
N LEU A 30 -2.20 8.92 1.87
CA LEU A 30 -1.11 8.00 2.19
C LEU A 30 -1.43 6.58 1.70
N ASP A 31 -2.65 6.10 1.93
CA ASP A 31 -3.08 4.76 1.50
C ASP A 31 -2.97 4.61 -0.02
N ILE A 32 -3.42 5.60 -0.80
CA ILE A 32 -3.27 5.61 -2.27
C ILE A 32 -1.79 5.57 -2.68
N ARG A 33 -0.93 6.36 -2.02
CA ARG A 33 0.50 6.35 -2.35
C ARG A 33 1.13 4.99 -2.10
N TYR A 34 0.76 4.32 -1.01
CA TYR A 34 1.26 2.97 -0.74
C TYR A 34 0.73 1.94 -1.75
N GLU A 35 -0.53 2.05 -2.16
CA GLU A 35 -1.10 1.20 -3.21
C GLU A 35 -0.32 1.31 -4.52
N ILE A 36 -0.11 2.53 -5.03
CA ILE A 36 0.67 2.76 -6.26
C ILE A 36 2.10 2.25 -6.12
N LEU A 37 2.72 2.46 -4.95
CA LEU A 37 4.08 2.01 -4.69
C LEU A 37 4.18 0.48 -4.70
N PHE A 38 3.22 -0.22 -4.09
CA PHE A 38 3.22 -1.69 -4.08
C PHE A 38 2.97 -2.24 -5.49
N ASP A 39 2.07 -1.64 -6.26
CA ASP A 39 1.79 -2.08 -7.63
C ASP A 39 3.04 -1.95 -8.52
N ASP A 40 3.75 -0.80 -8.51
CA ASP A 40 5.00 -0.60 -9.28
C ASP A 40 6.11 -1.57 -8.82
N LEU A 41 6.22 -1.81 -7.51
CA LEU A 41 7.22 -2.73 -6.97
C LEU A 41 6.94 -4.19 -7.34
N ILE A 42 5.68 -4.62 -7.27
CA ILE A 42 5.26 -5.97 -7.63
C ILE A 42 5.45 -6.19 -9.12
N GLU A 43 5.01 -5.25 -9.96
CA GLU A 43 5.16 -5.32 -11.42
C GLU A 43 6.63 -5.44 -11.84
N ARG A 44 7.51 -4.59 -11.28
CA ARG A 44 8.96 -4.69 -11.55
C ARG A 44 9.54 -6.03 -11.11
N THR A 45 9.05 -6.60 -10.02
CA THR A 45 9.51 -7.90 -9.52
C THR A 45 9.08 -9.02 -10.45
N LEU A 46 7.83 -8.99 -10.94
CA LEU A 46 7.32 -9.93 -11.94
C LEU A 46 8.10 -9.84 -13.26
N ILE A 47 8.34 -8.62 -13.76
CA ILE A 47 9.16 -8.41 -14.98
C ILE A 47 10.58 -8.95 -14.78
N CYS A 48 11.21 -8.68 -13.63
CA CYS A 48 12.53 -9.19 -13.30
C CYS A 48 12.56 -10.73 -13.31
N HIS A 49 11.51 -11.38 -12.77
CA HIS A 49 11.38 -12.83 -12.77
C HIS A 49 11.29 -13.38 -14.20
N PHE A 50 10.50 -12.75 -15.08
CA PHE A 50 10.38 -13.16 -16.48
C PHE A 50 11.64 -12.94 -17.30
N GLN A 51 12.44 -11.93 -16.96
CA GLN A 51 13.76 -11.70 -17.57
C GLN A 51 14.83 -12.69 -17.11
N LYS A 52 14.48 -13.70 -16.28
CA LYS A 52 15.39 -14.71 -15.70
C LYS A 52 16.55 -14.08 -14.92
N GLN A 53 16.35 -12.88 -14.36
CA GLN A 53 17.32 -12.31 -13.44
C GLN A 53 17.23 -13.03 -12.10
N THR A 54 18.39 -13.27 -11.48
CA THR A 54 18.46 -13.82 -10.12
C THR A 54 18.14 -12.74 -9.10
N ASN A 55 17.58 -13.12 -7.94
CA ASN A 55 17.41 -12.27 -6.75
C ASN A 55 16.29 -11.19 -6.78
N CYS A 56 15.32 -11.27 -7.69
CA CYS A 56 14.22 -10.31 -7.80
C CYS A 56 13.42 -10.11 -6.50
N ALA A 57 13.02 -11.21 -5.85
CA ALA A 57 12.29 -11.15 -4.57
C ALA A 57 13.10 -10.54 -3.42
N SER A 58 14.43 -10.71 -3.42
CA SER A 58 15.31 -10.11 -2.40
C SER A 58 15.39 -8.58 -2.57
N LEU A 59 15.41 -8.11 -3.82
CA LEU A 59 15.50 -6.70 -4.16
C LEU A 59 14.18 -5.98 -3.85
N LEU A 60 13.05 -6.67 -4.03
CA LEU A 60 11.75 -6.23 -3.51
C LEU A 60 11.77 -6.09 -2.00
N ARG A 61 12.32 -7.08 -1.28
CA ARG A 61 12.39 -7.08 0.19
C ARG A 61 13.27 -5.94 0.71
N GLU A 62 14.40 -5.66 0.06
CA GLU A 62 15.29 -4.55 0.41
C GLU A 62 14.56 -3.20 0.29
N LYS A 63 13.94 -2.94 -0.87
CA LYS A 63 13.16 -1.71 -1.09
C LYS A 63 12.00 -1.53 -0.10
N LEU A 64 11.36 -2.62 0.31
CA LEU A 64 10.29 -2.59 1.31
C LEU A 64 10.83 -2.37 2.73
N THR A 65 12.05 -2.82 3.03
CA THR A 65 12.68 -2.65 4.35
C THR A 65 13.02 -1.17 4.61
N ASP A 66 13.45 -0.44 3.57
CA ASP A 66 13.71 1.01 3.64
C ASP A 66 12.47 1.83 4.05
N LEU A 67 11.28 1.29 3.80
CA LEU A 67 10.00 1.92 4.13
C LEU A 67 9.55 1.67 5.59
N HIS A 68 10.41 1.02 6.40
CA HIS A 68 10.23 0.86 7.85
C HIS A 68 8.93 0.17 8.28
N PHE A 69 8.43 -0.78 7.47
CA PHE A 69 7.30 -1.62 7.84
C PHE A 69 7.63 -2.55 9.01
N THR A 70 6.62 -2.88 9.80
CA THR A 70 6.75 -3.72 11.00
C THR A 70 6.74 -5.21 10.66
N ASN A 71 6.03 -5.59 9.61
CA ASN A 71 5.99 -6.95 9.10
C ASN A 71 5.91 -6.91 7.57
N ILE A 72 6.70 -7.75 6.91
CA ILE A 72 6.75 -7.89 5.46
C ILE A 72 6.76 -9.39 5.15
N GLN A 73 5.67 -9.86 4.53
CA GLN A 73 5.53 -11.22 4.02
C GLN A 73 5.43 -11.13 2.49
N ILE A 74 6.35 -11.82 1.82
CA ILE A 74 6.38 -11.94 0.36
C ILE A 74 6.26 -13.43 0.09
N SER A 75 5.25 -13.83 -0.66
CA SER A 75 5.08 -15.20 -1.16
C SER A 75 5.12 -15.15 -2.66
N GLU A 76 5.95 -16.01 -3.25
CA GLU A 76 6.10 -16.15 -4.68
C GLU A 76 5.68 -17.58 -5.04
N ALA A 77 4.78 -17.69 -6.01
CA ALA A 77 4.33 -18.96 -6.56
C ALA A 77 4.48 -18.87 -8.08
N SER A 78 5.46 -19.59 -8.63
CA SER A 78 5.73 -19.61 -10.06
C SER A 78 5.49 -21.01 -10.61
N ASP A 79 4.71 -21.06 -11.68
CA ASP A 79 4.50 -22.22 -12.55
C ASP A 79 5.17 -21.94 -13.92
N GLU A 80 5.20 -22.91 -14.82
CA GLU A 80 5.93 -22.80 -16.12
C GLU A 80 5.53 -21.57 -16.96
N LYS A 81 4.30 -21.06 -16.79
CA LYS A 81 3.76 -19.94 -17.58
C LYS A 81 3.31 -18.76 -16.76
N THR A 82 3.11 -18.93 -15.46
CA THR A 82 2.44 -17.95 -14.61
C THR A 82 3.27 -17.72 -13.36
N THR A 83 3.58 -16.46 -13.07
CA THR A 83 4.22 -16.04 -11.83
C THR A 83 3.23 -15.23 -11.03
N ARG A 84 2.96 -15.67 -9.81
CA ARG A 84 2.10 -14.98 -8.84
C ARG A 84 2.92 -14.50 -7.66
N LEU A 85 2.73 -13.23 -7.29
CA LEU A 85 3.38 -12.62 -6.16
C LEU A 85 2.34 -12.05 -5.20
N THR A 86 2.40 -12.49 -3.95
CA THR A 86 1.57 -12.01 -2.86
C THR A 86 2.43 -11.22 -1.88
N LEU A 87 2.06 -9.98 -1.64
CA LEU A 87 2.70 -9.06 -0.70
C LEU A 87 1.72 -8.75 0.44
N SER A 88 2.11 -9.06 1.67
CA SER A 88 1.41 -8.60 2.88
C SER A 88 2.37 -7.76 3.73
N VAL A 89 1.98 -6.53 4.02
CA VAL A 89 2.80 -5.59 4.79
C VAL A 89 1.98 -4.92 5.89
N THR A 90 2.56 -4.84 7.08
CA THR A 90 1.97 -4.15 8.22
C THR A 90 2.76 -2.90 8.56
N THR A 91 2.12 -1.75 8.48
CA THR A 91 2.72 -0.46 8.86
C THR A 91 2.82 -0.32 10.38
N ARG A 92 3.63 0.64 10.84
CA ARG A 92 3.80 0.92 12.28
C ARG A 92 2.50 1.32 12.98
N ILE A 93 1.54 1.87 12.23
CA ILE A 93 0.20 2.21 12.72
C ILE A 93 -0.78 1.03 12.67
N LYS A 94 -0.27 -0.20 12.50
CA LYS A 94 -1.01 -1.47 12.42
C LYS A 94 -1.97 -1.59 11.22
N THR A 95 -1.83 -0.75 10.20
CA THR A 95 -2.55 -0.94 8.93
C THR A 95 -1.92 -2.11 8.18
N VAL A 96 -2.75 -3.03 7.70
CA VAL A 96 -2.31 -4.18 6.91
C VAL A 96 -2.71 -3.95 5.46
N PHE A 97 -1.72 -4.02 4.57
CA PHE A 97 -1.94 -4.00 3.12
C PHE A 97 -1.65 -5.39 2.57
N ASN A 98 -2.61 -5.94 1.85
CA ASN A 98 -2.47 -7.21 1.13
C ASN A 98 -2.63 -6.93 -0.36
N ARG A 99 -1.66 -7.34 -1.16
CA ARG A 99 -1.69 -7.25 -2.61
C ARG A 99 -1.30 -8.59 -3.21
N GLU A 100 -2.00 -8.98 -4.25
CA GLU A 100 -1.71 -10.15 -5.04
C GLU A 100 -1.70 -9.69 -6.49
N SER A 101 -0.63 -10.03 -7.21
CA SER A 101 -0.55 -9.80 -8.64
C SER A 101 -0.05 -11.07 -9.32
N GLU A 102 -0.58 -11.32 -10.50
CA GLU A 102 -0.27 -12.47 -11.32
C GLU A 102 0.09 -11.98 -12.72
N MET A 103 1.19 -12.49 -13.25
CA MET A 103 1.59 -12.23 -14.62
C MET A 103 1.81 -13.57 -15.31
N THR A 104 1.16 -13.71 -16.48
CA THR A 104 1.21 -14.92 -17.30
C THR A 104 1.94 -14.60 -18.60
N LEU A 105 2.93 -15.41 -18.96
CA LEU A 105 3.63 -15.31 -20.24
C LEU A 105 2.80 -16.02 -21.31
N ASP A 106 2.04 -15.25 -22.08
CA ASP A 106 1.34 -15.79 -23.25
C ASP A 106 2.31 -15.84 -24.44
N LEU A 107 3.00 -16.97 -24.58
CA LEU A 107 3.74 -17.32 -25.80
C LEU A 107 2.76 -17.99 -26.77
N SER A 108 1.83 -17.20 -27.30
CA SER A 108 1.02 -17.63 -28.44
C SER A 108 1.93 -17.83 -29.66
N PRO A 109 1.93 -19.01 -30.32
CA PRO A 109 2.75 -19.32 -31.48
C PRO A 109 2.32 -18.58 -32.75
#